data_AF-W6M9B0-F1
#
_entry.id   AF-W6M9B0-F1
#
_cell.length_a   1.000
_cell.length_b   1.000
_cell.length_c   1.000
_cell.angle_alpha   90.00
_cell.angle_beta   90.00
_cell.angle_gamma   90.00
#
_symmetry.space_group_name_H-M   'P 1'
#
loop_
_entity.id
_entity.type
_entity.pdbx_description
1 polymer ?
#
loop_
_entity_poly.entity_id
_entity_poly.type
_entity_poly.pdbx_seq_one_letter_code
_entity_poly.pdbx_strand_id
1 'polypeptide(L)' 'MDIIKAAGTPAVFVRSAGPFRAPETAESRPILSDYGLRVAPVTITERRAFARAVATGRAVTEFEPDGKAAEKVRTL' A
#
# COMPACT_ATOMS: atom_id res chain seq x y z
N MET A 1 -16.82 6.64 3.49
CA MET A 1 -16.38 7.89 2.83
C MET A 1 -16.55 9.12 3.71
N ASP A 2 -17.34 9.05 4.78
CA ASP A 2 -17.73 10.23 5.56
C ASP A 2 -16.58 10.84 6.36
N ILE A 3 -15.65 10.03 6.87
CA ILE A 3 -14.42 10.53 7.53
C ILE A 3 -13.60 11.39 6.57
N ILE A 4 -13.44 10.95 5.31
CA ILE A 4 -12.67 11.69 4.29
C ILE A 4 -13.39 12.99 3.93
N LYS A 5 -14.71 12.94 3.74
CA LYS A 5 -15.52 14.13 3.47
C LYS A 5 -15.48 15.14 4.61
N ALA A 6 -15.57 14.66 5.85
CA ALA A 6 -15.53 15.49 7.06
C ALA A 6 -14.14 16.10 7.28
N ALA A 7 -13.07 15.36 6.97
CA ALA A 7 -11.70 15.86 7.10
C ALA A 7 -11.39 16.99 6.10
N GLY A 8 -12.03 17.00 4.93
CA GLY A 8 -11.83 18.05 3.91
C GLY A 8 -10.42 18.07 3.32
N THR A 9 -9.64 17.00 3.50
CA THR A 9 -8.25 16.90 3.04
C THR A 9 -8.11 15.95 1.85
N PRO A 10 -7.05 16.14 1.01
CA PRO A 10 -6.77 15.21 -0.07
C PRO A 10 -6.58 13.77 0.43
N ALA A 11 -7.23 12.82 -0.25
CA ALA A 11 -7.15 11.40 0.09
C ALA A 11 -6.81 10.54 -1.13
N VAL A 12 -6.24 9.36 -0.86
CA VAL A 12 -5.85 8.35 -1.84
C VAL A 12 -6.12 6.97 -1.28
N PHE A 13 -6.51 6.02 -2.12
CA PHE A 13 -6.56 4.61 -1.74
C PHE A 13 -5.19 3.95 -1.89
N VAL A 14 -4.72 3.31 -0.82
CA VAL A 14 -3.53 2.45 -0.85
C VAL A 14 -3.94 1.03 -0.56
N ARG A 15 -3.61 0.11 -1.47
CA ARG A 15 -3.83 -1.32 -1.23
C ARG A 15 -2.64 -1.91 -0.47
N SER A 16 -2.91 -2.36 0.75
CA SER A 16 -1.93 -2.98 1.65
C SER A 16 -2.19 -4.47 1.85
N ALA A 17 -1.16 -5.19 2.29
CA ALA A 17 -1.20 -6.61 2.64
C ALA A 17 -1.80 -7.53 1.57
N GLY A 18 -1.64 -7.19 0.29
CA GLY A 18 -2.16 -8.03 -0.80
C GLY A 18 -1.35 -9.34 -0.93
N PRO A 19 -1.99 -10.51 -1.14
CA PRO A 19 -1.28 -11.73 -1.48
C PRO A 19 -0.47 -11.54 -2.76
N PHE A 20 0.66 -12.22 -2.86
CA PHE A 20 1.48 -12.17 -4.07
C PHE A 20 0.71 -12.74 -5.26
N ARG A 21 0.53 -11.92 -6.32
CA ARG A 21 -0.21 -12.28 -7.56
C ARG A 21 -1.70 -12.61 -7.35
N ALA A 22 -2.35 -11.94 -6.41
CA ALA A 22 -3.80 -11.98 -6.25
C ALA A 22 -4.52 -11.36 -7.48
N PRO A 23 -5.33 -12.09 -8.26
CA PRO A 23 -6.08 -11.52 -9.39
C PRO A 23 -7.03 -10.39 -8.98
N GLU A 24 -7.57 -10.48 -7.76
CA GLU A 24 -8.45 -9.49 -7.13
C GLU A 24 -7.79 -8.10 -7.04
N THR A 25 -6.47 -8.04 -7.14
CA THR A 25 -5.71 -6.77 -7.25
C THR A 25 -6.19 -5.94 -8.43
N ALA A 26 -6.28 -6.55 -9.61
CA ALA A 26 -6.66 -5.86 -10.83
C ALA A 26 -8.14 -5.51 -10.82
N GLU A 27 -8.98 -6.42 -10.31
CA GLU A 27 -10.43 -6.28 -10.25
C GLU A 27 -10.88 -5.19 -9.27
N SER A 28 -10.19 -5.03 -8.14
CA SER A 28 -10.54 -4.01 -7.13
C SER A 28 -10.29 -2.57 -7.59
N ARG A 29 -9.38 -2.36 -8.54
CA ARG A 29 -8.93 -1.02 -8.95
C ARG A 29 -10.02 -0.16 -9.61
N PRO A 30 -10.79 -0.65 -10.60
CA PRO A 30 -11.91 0.12 -11.16
C PRO A 30 -12.96 0.43 -10.09
N ILE A 31 -13.32 -0.55 -9.27
CA ILE A 31 -14.33 -0.42 -8.20
C ILE A 31 -13.94 0.71 -7.23
N LEU A 32 -12.68 0.76 -6.80
CA LEU A 32 -12.20 1.82 -5.90
C LEU A 32 -12.18 3.20 -6.58
N SER A 33 -11.96 3.25 -7.89
CA SER A 33 -11.91 4.51 -8.63
C SER A 33 -13.30 5.16 -8.76
N ASP A 34 -14.36 4.36 -8.76
CA ASP A 34 -15.76 4.83 -8.79
C ASP A 34 -16.15 5.66 -7.56
N TYR A 35 -15.41 5.52 -6.45
CA TYR A 35 -15.61 6.34 -5.25
C TYR A 35 -15.03 7.76 -5.37
N GLY A 36 -14.48 8.14 -6.53
CA GLY A 36 -13.99 9.50 -6.79
C GLY A 36 -12.66 9.84 -6.13
N LEU A 37 -11.94 8.84 -5.62
CA LEU A 37 -10.59 9.00 -5.07
C LEU A 37 -9.56 8.36 -6.00
N ARG A 38 -8.36 8.94 -6.02
CA ARG A 38 -7.22 8.33 -6.72
C ARG A 38 -6.83 7.03 -6.03
N VAL A 39 -6.53 6.01 -6.82
CA VAL A 39 -5.95 4.75 -6.34
C VAL A 39 -4.44 4.79 -6.59
N ALA A 40 -3.64 4.55 -5.56
CA ALA A 40 -2.18 4.53 -5.67
C ALA A 40 -1.75 3.48 -6.72
N PRO A 41 -0.77 3.80 -7.58
CA PRO A 41 -0.35 2.90 -8.65
C PRO A 41 0.32 1.63 -8.13
N VAL A 42 0.93 1.71 -6.94
CA VAL A 42 1.67 0.62 -6.31
C VAL A 42 0.80 -0.11 -5.30
N THR A 43 0.85 -1.44 -5.34
CA THR A 43 0.29 -2.31 -4.30
C THR A 43 1.39 -2.72 -3.33
N ILE A 44 1.13 -2.58 -2.03
CA ILE A 44 1.98 -3.13 -0.98
C ILE A 44 1.60 -4.59 -0.76
N THR A 45 2.30 -5.48 -1.46
CA THR A 45 2.20 -6.94 -1.26
C THR A 45 2.70 -7.35 0.12
N GLU A 46 2.06 -8.35 0.70
CA GLU A 46 2.53 -8.96 1.93
C GLU A 46 3.92 -9.59 1.74
N ARG A 47 4.86 -9.18 2.60
CA ARG A 47 6.25 -9.66 2.60
C ARG A 47 6.74 -9.79 4.03
N ARG A 48 7.43 -10.89 4.34
CA ARG A 48 8.07 -11.13 5.65
C ARG A 48 8.98 -9.99 6.09
N ALA A 49 9.58 -9.26 5.14
CA ALA A 49 10.42 -8.10 5.40
C ALA A 49 9.70 -7.01 6.23
N PHE A 50 8.40 -6.77 6.02
CA PHE A 50 7.63 -5.80 6.83
C PHE A 50 7.56 -6.22 8.29
N ALA A 51 7.18 -7.47 8.56
CA ALA A 51 7.12 -8.00 9.93
C ALA A 51 8.49 -8.03 10.62
N ARG A 52 9.55 -8.42 9.89
CA ARG A 52 10.92 -8.44 10.41
C ARG A 52 11.45 -7.04 10.72
N ALA A 53 11.19 -6.07 9.86
CA ALA A 53 11.58 -4.69 10.08
C ALA A 53 10.94 -4.14 11.36
N VAL A 54 9.62 -4.31 11.51
CA VAL A 54 8.87 -3.91 12.72
C VAL A 54 9.39 -4.61 13.98
N ALA A 55 9.70 -5.91 13.91
CA ALA A 55 10.26 -6.67 15.04
C ALA A 55 11.60 -6.11 15.54
N THR A 56 12.32 -5.36 14.70
CA THR A 56 13.58 -4.69 15.06
C THR A 56 13.44 -3.18 15.27
N GLY A 57 12.20 -2.64 15.22
CA GLY A 57 11.94 -1.20 15.35
C GLY A 57 12.38 -0.36 14.16
N ARG A 58 12.48 -0.96 12.97
CA ARG A 58 13.00 -0.32 11.74
C ARG A 58 11.93 -0.27 10.66
N ALA A 59 12.05 0.70 9.75
CA ALA A 59 11.35 0.68 8.48
C ALA A 59 11.96 -0.36 7.53
N VAL A 60 11.20 -0.87 6.56
CA VAL A 60 11.74 -1.79 5.55
C VAL A 60 12.86 -1.17 4.72
N THR A 61 12.82 0.14 4.51
CA THR A 61 13.88 0.91 3.83
C THR A 61 15.18 0.98 4.62
N GLU A 62 15.14 0.73 5.93
CA GLU A 62 16.33 0.67 6.79
C GLU A 62 16.78 -0.78 7.00
N PHE A 63 15.83 -1.70 7.23
CA PHE A 63 16.10 -3.11 7.51
C PHE A 63 16.68 -3.86 6.30
N GLU A 64 16.08 -3.69 5.13
CA GLU A 64 16.49 -4.33 3.87
C GLU A 64 16.41 -3.29 2.75
N PRO A 65 17.37 -2.35 2.69
CA PRO A 65 17.27 -1.17 1.83
C PRO A 65 17.15 -1.51 0.35
N ASP A 66 17.79 -2.57 -0.12
CA ASP A 66 17.72 -3.00 -1.53
C ASP A 66 16.63 -4.05 -1.78
N GLY A 67 15.83 -4.35 -0.74
CA GLY A 67 14.76 -5.33 -0.79
C GLY A 67 13.54 -4.84 -1.57
N LYS A 68 12.77 -5.79 -2.11
CA LYS A 68 11.53 -5.50 -2.84
C LYS A 68 10.48 -4.76 -2.00
N ALA A 69 10.48 -4.93 -0.68
CA ALA A 69 9.59 -4.17 0.19
C ALA A 69 9.99 -2.68 0.24
N ALA A 70 11.29 -2.40 0.36
CA ALA A 70 11.81 -1.04 0.33
C ALA A 70 11.58 -0.36 -1.03
N GLU A 71 11.82 -1.08 -2.13
CA GLU A 71 11.50 -0.60 -3.49
C GLU A 71 10.02 -0.16 -3.59
N LYS A 72 9.08 -1.00 -3.13
CA LYS A 72 7.65 -0.69 -3.18
C LYS A 72 7.28 0.55 -2.38
N VAL A 73 7.84 0.71 -1.18
CA VAL A 73 7.61 1.90 -0.34
C VAL A 73 8.16 3.16 -0.99
N ARG A 74 9.33 3.11 -1.64
CA ARG A 74 9.91 4.28 -2.34
C ARG A 74 9.12 4.71 -3.57
N THR A 75 8.47 3.77 -4.24
CA THR A 75 7.68 4.03 -5.45
C THR A 75 6.22 4.36 -5.17
N LEU A 76 5.78 4.31 -3.90
CA LEU A 76 4.42 4.63 -3.50
C LEU A 76 4.21 6.16 -3.48
#